data_AF-A0A972F2I5-F1
#
_entry.id   AF-A0A972F2I5-F1
#
_cell.length_a   1.000
_cell.length_b   1.000
_cell.length_c   1.000
_cell.angle_alpha   90.00
_cell.angle_beta   90.00
_cell.angle_gamma   90.00
#
_symmetry.space_group_name_H-M   'P 1'
#
loop_
_entity.id
_entity.type
_entity.pdbx_description
1 polymer ?
#
loop_
_entity_poly.entity_id
_entity_poly.type
_entity_poly.pdbx_seq_one_letter_code
_entity_poly.pdbx_strand_id
1 'polypeptide(L)' 'MKIAAVSGGGQGIGRAVALHLGRAGYGVSIADTHREAG' A
#
# COMPACT_ATOMS: atom_id res chain seq x y z
N MET A 1 -8.97 -15.71 1.84
CA MET A 1 -8.08 -14.65 1.30
C MET A 1 -7.69 -13.72 2.45
N LYS A 2 -6.41 -13.41 2.64
CA LYS A 2 -5.96 -12.48 3.70
C LYS A 2 -5.80 -11.09 3.10
N ILE A 3 -6.18 -10.06 3.86
CA ILE A 3 -6.08 -8.67 3.42
C ILE A 3 -5.11 -7.92 4.34
N ALA A 4 -4.17 -7.18 3.75
CA ALA A 4 -3.27 -6.30 4.46
C ALA A 4 -3.67 -4.83 4.24
N ALA A 5 -3.80 -4.08 5.32
CA ALA A 5 -3.95 -2.64 5.29
C ALA A 5 -2.57 -1.99 5.40
N VAL A 6 -2.20 -1.17 4.43
CA VAL A 6 -0.90 -0.49 4.37
C VAL A 6 -1.13 1.02 4.39
N SER A 7 -0.75 1.66 5.50
CA SER A 7 -0.72 3.11 5.60
C SER A 7 0.56 3.68 4.96
N GLY A 8 0.47 4.85 4.32
CA GLY A 8 1.62 5.44 3.60
C GLY A 8 2.07 4.60 2.39
N GLY A 9 1.16 3.79 1.81
CA GLY A 9 1.47 2.82 0.77
C GLY A 9 1.63 3.39 -0.65
N GLY A 10 1.44 4.68 -0.84
CA GLY A 10 1.56 5.37 -2.12
C GLY A 10 3.01 5.60 -2.55
N GLN A 11 3.96 5.66 -1.61
CA GLN A 11 5.37 5.90 -1.92
C GLN A 11 6.37 5.22 -0.96
N GLY A 12 7.66 5.30 -1.29
CA GLY A 12 8.77 4.84 -0.45
C GLY A 12 8.63 3.39 0.04
N ILE A 13 8.87 3.20 1.33
CA ILE A 13 8.86 1.88 1.98
C ILE A 13 7.44 1.28 1.98
N GLY A 14 6.41 2.09 2.27
CA GLY A 14 5.03 1.62 2.29
C GLY A 14 4.60 1.00 0.95
N ARG A 15 4.98 1.65 -0.17
CA ARG A 15 4.77 1.10 -1.51
C ARG A 15 5.51 -0.21 -1.74
N ALA A 16 6.76 -0.31 -1.30
CA ALA A 16 7.54 -1.54 -1.45
C ALA A 16 6.90 -2.72 -0.67
N VAL A 17 6.42 -2.46 0.55
CA VAL A 17 5.71 -3.45 1.39
C VAL A 17 4.39 -3.87 0.73
N ALA A 18 3.58 -2.92 0.26
CA ALA A 18 2.33 -3.21 -0.44
C ALA A 18 2.53 -4.13 -1.66
N LEU A 19 3.54 -3.84 -2.49
CA LEU A 19 3.87 -4.64 -3.66
C LEU A 19 4.36 -6.04 -3.27
N HIS A 20 5.18 -6.14 -2.22
CA HIS A 20 5.64 -7.43 -1.72
C HIS A 20 4.47 -8.31 -1.24
N LEU A 21 3.54 -7.73 -0.47
CA LEU A 21 2.36 -8.45 0.03
C LEU A 21 1.41 -8.87 -1.09
N GLY A 22 1.19 -8.01 -2.09
CA GLY A 22 0.39 -8.36 -3.27
C GLY A 22 0.99 -9.54 -4.04
N ARG A 23 2.31 -9.55 -4.24
CA ARG A 23 3.03 -10.68 -4.87
C ARG A 23 2.97 -11.96 -4.06
N ALA A 24 2.85 -11.86 -2.75
CA ALA A 24 2.64 -13.00 -1.85
C ALA A 24 1.19 -13.50 -1.80
N GLY A 25 0.28 -12.94 -2.62
CA GLY A 25 -1.11 -13.39 -2.74
C GLY A 25 -2.08 -12.76 -1.74
N TYR A 26 -1.70 -11.66 -1.09
CA TYR A 26 -2.61 -10.91 -0.23
C TYR A 26 -3.46 -9.94 -1.07
N GLY A 27 -4.70 -9.73 -0.66
CA GLY A 27 -5.41 -8.49 -1.02
C GLY A 27 -4.76 -7.33 -0.28
N VAL A 28 -4.55 -6.19 -0.93
CA VAL A 28 -3.90 -5.03 -0.31
C VAL A 28 -4.82 -3.83 -0.37
N SER A 29 -5.08 -3.22 0.79
CA SER A 29 -5.76 -1.94 0.92
C SER A 29 -4.72 -0.86 1.21
N ILE A 30 -4.65 0.17 0.36
CA ILE A 30 -3.72 1.29 0.52
C ILE A 30 -4.45 2.45 1.16
N ALA A 31 -3.93 2.95 2.28
CA ALA A 31 -4.41 4.16 2.95
C ALA A 31 -3.29 5.20 2.96
N ASP A 32 -3.32 6.13 2.03
CA ASP A 32 -2.31 7.20 1.95
C ASP A 32 -2.98 8.57 1.89
N THR A 33 -2.28 9.58 2.40
CA THR A 33 -2.72 10.96 2.29
C THR A 33 -2.27 11.51 0.94
N HIS A 34 -3.23 11.80 0.06
CA HIS A 34 -2.94 12.53 -1.15
C HIS A 34 -2.92 14.03 -0.84
N ARG A 35 -1.85 14.72 -1.22
CA ARG A 35 -1.81 16.17 -1.25
C ARG A 35 -1.84 16.58 -2.71
N GLU A 36 -2.92 17.22 -3.14
CA GLU A 36 -2.95 17.84 -4.47
C GLU A 36 -1.96 19.01 -4.50
N ALA A 37 -1.06 19.01 -5.48
CA ALA A 37 -0.22 20.15 -5.76
C ALA A 37 -1.05 21.14 -6.60
N GLY A 38 -1.42 22.26 -5.97
CA GLY A 38 -2.14 23.36 -6.63
C GLY A 38 -1.28 24.13 -7.61
#